data_AF-A0A2N0KQB1-F1
#
_entry.id   AF-A0A2N0KQB1-F1
#
_cell.length_a   1.000
_cell.length_b   1.000
_cell.length_c   1.000
_cell.angle_alpha   90.00
_cell.angle_beta   90.00
_cell.angle_gamma   90.00
#
_symmetry.space_group_name_H-M   'P 1'
#
loop_
_entity.id
_entity.type
_entity.pdbx_description
1 polymer ?
#
loop_
_entity_poly.entity_id
_entity_poly.type
_entity_poly.pdbx_seq_one_letter_code
_entity_poly.pdbx_strand_id
1 'polypeptide(L)'
;MTQGVVSGESSNSGDREEIREDVVKALESVGVSGEVAAALTNTILESGEIDVSDNQIHSDGLSLSDNARFIIEKRYLRRDDNGEPTEDAEGLFRRVSSAVALGEPEVKQAEYEQKYYEIMSTLKFLPNSPTLVNAGTGRGCLSACFVVSPEDNIQSIMKVANDAAMIEKWGGG
;
A
#
# COMPACT_ATOMS: atom_id res chain seq x y z
N MET A 1 -42.49 -10.42 -15.33
CA MET A 1 -41.98 -11.45 -16.26
C MET A 1 -40.50 -11.60 -15.98
N THR A 2 -40.17 -12.76 -15.46
CA THR A 2 -38.88 -13.26 -14.98
C THR A 2 -37.91 -13.55 -16.11
N GLN A 3 -36.62 -13.18 -15.95
CA GLN A 3 -35.39 -13.93 -16.34
C GLN A 3 -34.21 -13.12 -15.76
N GLY A 4 -33.15 -13.64 -15.15
CA GLY A 4 -32.74 -14.99 -14.80
C GLY A 4 -31.40 -14.82 -14.06
N VAL A 5 -31.31 -15.38 -12.85
CA VAL A 5 -30.08 -15.42 -12.04
C VAL A 5 -29.08 -16.32 -12.76
N VAL A 6 -27.88 -15.83 -13.07
CA VAL A 6 -26.74 -16.67 -13.49
C VAL A 6 -25.87 -16.89 -12.26
N SER A 7 -26.11 -18.02 -11.62
CA SER A 7 -25.23 -18.68 -10.66
C SER A 7 -23.93 -19.09 -11.36
N GLY A 8 -22.82 -18.46 -10.98
CA GLY A 8 -21.47 -18.86 -11.35
C GLY A 8 -20.75 -19.51 -10.17
N GLU A 9 -21.30 -20.60 -9.62
CA GLU A 9 -20.57 -21.53 -8.78
C GLU A 9 -20.11 -22.69 -9.65
N SER A 10 -18.81 -22.81 -9.94
CA SER A 10 -18.11 -24.10 -10.09
C SER A 10 -16.72 -23.92 -10.71
N SER A 11 -15.68 -23.77 -9.89
CA SER A 11 -14.33 -24.25 -10.24
C SER A 11 -13.34 -24.33 -9.06
N ASN A 12 -13.71 -23.97 -7.82
CA ASN A 12 -12.74 -23.79 -6.72
C ASN A 12 -12.65 -24.98 -5.72
N SER A 13 -13.26 -26.13 -6.00
CA SER A 13 -13.29 -27.26 -5.05
C SER A 13 -12.12 -28.24 -5.23
N GLY A 14 -11.52 -28.31 -6.42
CA GLY A 14 -10.40 -29.23 -6.71
C GLY A 14 -9.09 -28.75 -6.07
N ASP A 15 -8.74 -27.49 -6.30
CA ASP A 15 -7.49 -26.89 -5.82
C ASP A 15 -7.39 -26.86 -4.29
N ARG A 16 -8.54 -26.71 -3.60
CA ARG A 16 -8.59 -26.68 -2.14
C ARG A 16 -8.31 -28.03 -1.48
N GLU A 17 -8.70 -29.14 -2.09
CA GLU A 17 -8.41 -30.48 -1.56
C GLU A 17 -6.95 -30.89 -1.81
N GLU A 18 -6.37 -30.50 -2.96
CA GLU A 18 -4.96 -30.75 -3.25
C GLU A 18 -4.03 -30.01 -2.27
N ILE A 19 -4.29 -28.72 -2.03
CA ILE A 19 -3.55 -27.91 -1.05
C ILE A 19 -3.70 -28.49 0.37
N ARG A 20 -4.89 -28.98 0.72
CA ARG A 20 -5.14 -29.60 2.02
C ARG A 20 -4.27 -30.83 2.24
N GLU A 21 -4.15 -31.69 1.23
CA GLU A 21 -3.29 -32.87 1.31
C GLU A 21 -1.81 -32.50 1.48
N ASP A 22 -1.34 -31.49 0.76
CA ASP A 22 0.06 -31.07 0.82
C ASP A 22 0.42 -30.41 2.15
N VAL A 23 -0.48 -29.59 2.71
CA VAL A 23 -0.29 -29.00 4.04
C VAL A 23 -0.28 -30.07 5.13
N VAL A 24 -1.17 -31.08 5.05
CA VAL A 24 -1.19 -32.19 6.00
C VAL A 24 0.12 -32.98 5.94
N LYS A 25 0.61 -33.33 4.75
CA LYS A 25 1.90 -34.03 4.57
C LYS A 25 3.06 -33.22 5.15
N ALA A 26 3.08 -31.90 4.92
CA ALA A 26 4.11 -31.02 5.46
C ALA A 26 4.09 -31.00 6.99
N LEU A 27 2.91 -30.87 7.62
CA LEU A 27 2.77 -30.86 9.07
C LEU A 27 3.16 -32.20 9.71
N GLU A 28 2.78 -33.31 9.09
CA GLU A 28 3.17 -34.65 9.52
C GLU A 28 4.70 -34.86 9.44
N SER A 29 5.35 -34.31 8.41
CA SER A 29 6.82 -34.38 8.25
C SER A 29 7.60 -33.67 9.37
N VAL A 30 6.97 -32.71 10.05
CA VAL A 30 7.53 -31.98 11.21
C VAL A 30 7.12 -32.63 12.54
N GLY A 31 6.39 -33.75 12.51
CA GLY A 31 6.00 -34.54 13.68
C GLY A 31 4.68 -34.11 14.34
N VAL A 32 3.85 -33.33 13.64
CA VAL A 32 2.50 -33.02 14.09
C VAL A 32 1.61 -34.25 13.86
N SER A 33 0.88 -34.70 14.88
CA SER A 33 -0.05 -35.83 14.75
C SER A 33 -1.16 -35.53 13.75
N GLY A 34 -1.53 -36.52 12.92
CA GLY A 34 -2.50 -36.36 11.83
C GLY A 34 -3.84 -35.75 12.23
N GLU A 35 -4.35 -36.02 13.45
CA GLU A 35 -5.58 -35.40 13.96
C GLU A 35 -5.44 -33.88 14.17
N VAL A 36 -4.29 -33.46 14.71
CA VAL A 36 -3.99 -32.05 14.95
C VAL A 36 -3.67 -31.34 13.63
N ALA A 37 -2.96 -32.00 12.71
CA ALA A 37 -2.70 -31.47 11.38
C ALA A 37 -4.00 -31.24 10.61
N ALA A 38 -4.91 -32.23 10.60
CA ALA A 38 -6.21 -32.11 9.94
C ALA A 38 -7.09 -31.02 10.56
N ALA A 39 -7.13 -30.90 11.89
CA ALA A 39 -7.88 -29.86 12.59
C ALA A 39 -7.34 -28.45 12.28
N LEU A 40 -6.00 -28.29 12.24
CA LEU A 40 -5.36 -27.01 11.94
C LEU A 40 -5.61 -26.61 10.48
N THR A 41 -5.45 -27.54 9.53
CA THR A 41 -5.71 -27.28 8.11
C THR A 41 -7.18 -26.93 7.86
N ASN A 42 -8.13 -27.62 8.50
CA ASN A 42 -9.55 -27.26 8.40
C ASN A 42 -9.81 -25.86 8.95
N THR A 43 -9.23 -25.53 10.11
CA THR A 43 -9.38 -24.20 10.71
C THR A 43 -8.81 -23.11 9.80
N ILE A 44 -7.64 -23.35 9.19
CA ILE A 44 -6.98 -22.43 8.25
C ILE A 44 -7.85 -22.22 7.00
N LEU A 45 -8.36 -23.30 6.41
CA LEU A 45 -9.20 -23.25 5.21
C LEU A 45 -10.59 -22.63 5.47
N GLU A 46 -11.16 -22.85 6.66
CA GLU A 46 -12.44 -22.26 7.09
C GLU A 46 -12.29 -20.79 7.51
N SER A 47 -11.14 -20.41 8.07
CA SER A 47 -10.85 -19.02 8.48
C SER A 47 -10.65 -18.06 7.31
N GLY A 48 -10.45 -18.56 6.09
CA GLY A 48 -10.44 -17.76 4.86
C GLY A 48 -9.22 -16.84 4.66
N GLU A 49 -8.15 -16.99 5.45
CA GLU A 49 -7.02 -16.03 5.49
C GLU A 49 -5.72 -16.51 4.80
N ILE A 50 -5.80 -17.43 3.83
CA ILE A 50 -4.65 -17.67 2.95
C ILE A 50 -5.07 -17.53 1.49
N ASP A 51 -4.92 -16.31 0.97
CA ASP A 51 -4.89 -16.06 -0.46
C ASP A 51 -3.48 -16.43 -0.97
N VAL A 52 -3.35 -17.64 -1.52
CA VAL A 52 -2.16 -18.03 -2.29
C VAL A 52 -2.47 -17.73 -3.75
N SER A 53 -2.45 -16.46 -4.14
CA SER A 53 -2.39 -16.09 -5.54
C SER A 53 -1.28 -15.07 -5.79
N ASP A 54 -0.08 -15.62 -6.02
CA ASP A 54 1.01 -14.87 -6.64
C ASP A 54 0.51 -14.36 -8.00
N ASN A 55 0.37 -13.03 -8.08
CA ASN A 55 0.17 -12.23 -9.28
C ASN A 55 -1.26 -12.21 -9.87
N GLN A 56 -2.24 -11.78 -9.07
CA GLN A 56 -3.44 -11.17 -9.66
C GLN A 56 -3.05 -9.84 -10.31
N ILE A 57 -3.13 -9.75 -11.64
CA ILE A 57 -3.11 -8.46 -12.33
C ILE A 57 -4.45 -7.81 -12.03
N HIS A 58 -4.50 -6.95 -11.02
CA HIS A 58 -5.69 -6.16 -10.73
C HIS A 58 -5.90 -5.11 -11.84
N SER A 59 -7.10 -4.53 -11.91
CA SER A 59 -7.52 -3.63 -12.99
C SER A 59 -6.64 -2.39 -13.21
N ASP A 60 -5.78 -2.05 -12.25
CA ASP A 60 -4.83 -0.94 -12.29
C ASP A 60 -3.48 -1.28 -12.95
N GLY A 61 -3.31 -2.51 -13.45
CA GLY A 61 -2.13 -2.90 -14.22
C GLY A 61 -0.82 -2.99 -13.41
N LEU A 62 -0.89 -2.88 -12.08
CA LEU A 62 0.28 -2.93 -11.19
C LEU A 62 0.46 -4.32 -10.57
N SER A 63 1.69 -4.82 -10.56
CA SER A 63 2.06 -6.06 -9.85
C SER A 63 2.35 -5.72 -8.38
N LEU A 64 1.29 -5.50 -7.60
CA LEU A 64 1.32 -5.25 -6.16
C LEU A 64 0.73 -6.45 -5.42
N SER A 65 1.36 -6.84 -4.29
CA SER A 65 0.80 -7.84 -3.39
C SER A 65 -0.45 -7.33 -2.67
N ASP A 66 -1.29 -8.22 -2.17
CA ASP A 66 -2.52 -7.86 -1.45
C ASP A 66 -2.24 -7.00 -0.22
N ASN A 67 -1.17 -7.30 0.51
CA ASN A 67 -0.76 -6.48 1.65
C ASN A 67 -0.35 -5.06 1.20
N ALA A 68 0.37 -4.93 0.08
CA ALA A 68 0.72 -3.62 -0.45
C ALA A 68 -0.53 -2.83 -0.84
N ARG A 69 -1.50 -3.49 -1.48
CA ARG A 69 -2.79 -2.90 -1.85
C ARG A 69 -3.59 -2.45 -0.64
N PHE A 70 -3.69 -3.33 0.36
CA PHE A 70 -4.34 -3.02 1.63
C PHE A 70 -3.71 -1.79 2.30
N ILE A 71 -2.38 -1.74 2.40
CA ILE A 71 -1.67 -0.60 2.99
C ILE A 71 -1.89 0.69 2.18
N ILE A 72 -1.81 0.61 0.85
CA ILE A 72 -2.07 1.74 -0.05
C ILE A 72 -3.46 2.30 0.17
N GLU A 73 -4.48 1.44 0.16
CA GLU A 73 -5.86 1.84 0.37
C GLU A 73 -6.09 2.49 1.74
N LYS A 74 -5.52 1.89 2.80
CA LYS A 74 -5.74 2.39 4.17
C LYS A 74 -4.95 3.66 4.51
N ARG A 75 -3.81 3.92 3.85
CA ARG A 75 -2.85 4.95 4.31
C ARG A 75 -2.54 6.03 3.29
N TYR A 76 -2.62 5.73 1.98
CA TYR A 76 -2.04 6.58 0.94
C TYR A 76 -3.06 7.12 -0.07
N LEU A 77 -4.13 6.38 -0.36
CA LEU A 77 -5.17 6.88 -1.27
C LEU A 77 -5.89 8.08 -0.65
N ARG A 78 -6.09 9.12 -1.46
CA ARG A 78 -6.96 10.24 -1.09
C ARG A 78 -8.38 9.76 -0.92
N ARG A 79 -9.07 10.38 0.03
CA ARG A 79 -10.47 10.10 0.34
C ARG A 79 -11.30 11.37 0.21
N ASP A 80 -12.57 11.20 -0.15
CA ASP A 80 -13.55 12.28 -0.16
C ASP A 80 -14.09 12.57 1.25
N ASP A 81 -15.05 13.48 1.35
CA ASP A 81 -15.69 13.85 2.61
C ASP A 81 -16.51 12.69 3.25
N ASN A 82 -16.87 11.68 2.45
CA ASN A 82 -17.55 10.47 2.93
C ASN A 82 -16.57 9.39 3.38
N GLY A 83 -15.26 9.62 3.17
CA GLY A 83 -14.21 8.68 3.50
C GLY A 83 -13.97 7.63 2.42
N GLU A 84 -14.53 7.76 1.22
CA GLU A 84 -14.32 6.83 0.12
C GLU A 84 -13.08 7.18 -0.71
N PRO A 85 -12.26 6.19 -1.15
CA PRO A 85 -11.10 6.45 -1.99
C PRO A 85 -11.47 7.16 -3.29
N THR A 86 -10.77 8.26 -3.60
CA THR A 86 -10.99 9.05 -4.84
C THR A 86 -10.00 8.70 -5.96
N GLU A 87 -9.01 7.88 -5.66
CA GLU A 87 -7.99 7.41 -6.59
C GLU A 87 -7.64 5.95 -6.25
N ASP A 88 -7.07 5.21 -7.19
CA ASP A 88 -6.50 3.87 -6.99
C ASP A 88 -4.95 3.94 -6.93
N ALA A 89 -4.28 2.79 -6.89
CA ALA A 89 -2.82 2.74 -6.77
C ALA A 89 -2.10 3.33 -7.99
N GLU A 90 -2.61 3.11 -9.21
CA GLU A 90 -2.09 3.77 -10.41
C GLU A 90 -2.29 5.28 -10.35
N GLY A 91 -3.48 5.73 -9.97
CA GLY A 91 -3.81 7.15 -9.79
C GLY A 91 -2.91 7.83 -8.78
N LEU A 92 -2.64 7.19 -7.63
CA LEU A 92 -1.67 7.64 -6.63
C LEU A 92 -0.28 7.84 -7.25
N PHE A 93 0.24 6.84 -7.95
CA PHE A 93 1.57 6.94 -8.56
C PHE A 93 1.63 8.00 -9.66
N ARG A 94 0.58 8.13 -10.49
CA ARG A 94 0.47 9.19 -11.51
C ARG A 94 0.46 10.57 -10.89
N ARG A 95 -0.35 10.78 -9.84
CA ARG A 95 -0.42 12.05 -9.10
C ARG A 95 0.95 12.44 -8.55
N VAL A 96 1.61 11.51 -7.88
CA VAL A 96 2.93 11.75 -7.27
C VAL A 96 3.96 12.05 -8.35
N SER A 97 4.01 11.27 -9.43
CA SER A 97 4.93 11.49 -10.55
C SER A 97 4.76 12.86 -11.18
N SER A 98 3.52 13.25 -11.47
CA SER A 98 3.23 14.53 -12.11
C SER A 98 3.62 15.68 -11.20
N ALA A 99 3.29 15.60 -9.92
CA ALA A 99 3.65 16.62 -8.94
C ALA A 99 5.16 16.78 -8.74
N VAL A 100 5.92 15.68 -8.69
CA VAL A 100 7.39 15.72 -8.55
C VAL A 100 8.04 16.24 -9.84
N ALA A 101 7.51 15.87 -11.00
CA ALA A 101 8.00 16.35 -12.30
C ALA A 101 7.91 17.87 -12.48
N LEU A 102 7.04 18.57 -11.73
CA LEU A 102 7.00 20.04 -11.74
C LEU A 102 8.33 20.69 -11.28
N GLY A 103 9.18 19.95 -10.57
CA GLY A 103 10.53 20.40 -10.20
C GLY A 103 11.54 20.38 -11.35
N GLU A 104 11.20 19.75 -12.48
CA GLU A 104 12.04 19.65 -13.67
C GLU A 104 11.77 20.81 -14.65
N PRO A 105 12.70 21.11 -15.58
CA PRO A 105 12.48 22.12 -16.61
C PRO A 105 11.20 21.82 -17.42
N GLU A 106 10.38 22.83 -17.70
CA GLU A 106 9.04 22.70 -18.32
C GLU A 106 9.02 21.76 -19.53
N VAL A 107 9.99 21.90 -20.44
CA VAL A 107 10.12 21.09 -21.65
C VAL A 107 10.40 19.60 -21.41
N LYS A 108 10.83 19.23 -20.20
CA LYS A 108 11.15 17.85 -19.79
C LYS A 108 10.16 17.27 -18.78
N GLN A 109 9.20 18.04 -18.26
CA GLN A 109 8.33 17.57 -17.18
C GLN A 109 7.54 16.31 -17.59
N ALA A 110 6.99 16.29 -18.80
CA ALA A 110 6.29 15.10 -19.31
C ALA A 110 7.20 13.85 -19.43
N GLU A 111 8.47 14.05 -19.80
CA GLU A 111 9.46 12.97 -19.87
C GLU A 111 9.77 12.42 -18.47
N TYR A 112 9.98 13.30 -17.49
CA TYR A 112 10.31 12.90 -16.12
C TYR A 112 9.10 12.32 -15.37
N GLU A 113 7.89 12.83 -15.59
CA GLU A 113 6.66 12.26 -15.04
C GLU A 113 6.56 10.78 -15.40
N GLN A 114 6.77 10.44 -16.68
CA GLN A 114 6.71 9.05 -17.13
C GLN A 114 7.84 8.20 -16.51
N LYS A 115 9.06 8.73 -16.37
CA LYS A 115 10.17 8.04 -15.71
C LYS A 115 9.90 7.79 -14.23
N TYR A 116 9.38 8.79 -13.51
CA TYR A 116 9.01 8.65 -12.10
C TYR A 116 7.88 7.64 -11.90
N TYR A 117 6.90 7.64 -12.81
CA TYR A 117 5.83 6.66 -12.78
C TYR A 117 6.38 5.26 -12.98
N GLU A 118 7.25 5.05 -13.97
CA GLU A 118 7.84 3.74 -14.27
C GLU A 118 8.65 3.17 -13.09
N ILE A 119 9.47 3.99 -12.42
CA ILE A 119 10.25 3.50 -11.27
C ILE A 119 9.39 3.17 -10.05
N MET A 120 8.26 3.88 -9.86
CA MET A 120 7.30 3.59 -8.79
C MET A 120 6.43 2.37 -9.11
N SER A 121 5.90 2.27 -10.33
CA SER A 121 5.06 1.14 -10.76
C SER A 121 5.82 -0.18 -10.82
N THR A 122 7.12 -0.13 -11.10
CA THR A 122 8.03 -1.29 -11.04
C THR A 122 8.64 -1.51 -9.66
N LEU A 123 8.25 -0.72 -8.65
CA LEU A 123 8.75 -0.77 -7.27
C LEU A 123 10.28 -0.66 -7.13
N LYS A 124 10.98 -0.13 -8.15
CA LYS A 124 12.42 0.13 -8.10
C LYS A 124 12.74 1.25 -7.11
N PHE A 125 11.80 2.18 -6.94
CA PHE A 125 11.90 3.27 -5.97
C PHE A 125 10.51 3.70 -5.54
N LEU A 126 10.34 3.95 -4.23
CA LEU A 126 9.17 4.63 -3.70
C LEU A 126 9.65 5.83 -2.88
N PRO A 127 9.02 7.01 -3.03
CA PRO A 127 9.32 8.13 -2.17
C PRO A 127 8.80 7.90 -0.75
N ASN A 128 9.19 8.76 0.18
CA ASN A 128 8.75 8.66 1.57
C ASN A 128 7.21 8.80 1.72
N SER A 129 6.70 8.42 2.88
CA SER A 129 5.26 8.48 3.15
C SER A 129 4.65 9.89 2.97
N PRO A 130 5.26 10.99 3.47
CA PRO A 130 4.71 12.33 3.23
C PRO A 130 4.61 12.71 1.76
N THR A 131 5.56 12.29 0.93
CA THR A 131 5.49 12.55 -0.52
C THR A 131 4.31 11.81 -1.16
N LEU A 132 4.11 10.52 -0.83
CA LEU A 132 2.98 9.74 -1.36
C LEU A 132 1.63 10.36 -0.98
N VAL A 133 1.48 10.79 0.28
CA VAL A 133 0.23 11.38 0.78
C VAL A 133 -0.01 12.78 0.22
N ASN A 134 1.02 13.64 0.19
CA ASN A 134 0.83 15.08 0.02
C ASN A 134 1.10 15.60 -1.40
N ALA A 135 1.92 14.92 -2.21
CA ALA A 135 2.29 15.42 -3.54
C ALA A 135 1.06 15.62 -4.44
N GLY A 136 0.94 16.79 -5.09
CA GLY A 136 -0.19 17.09 -5.97
C GLY A 136 -1.52 17.37 -5.26
N THR A 137 -1.52 17.51 -3.92
CA THR A 137 -2.75 17.85 -3.14
C THR A 137 -2.85 19.34 -2.78
N GLY A 138 -1.78 20.11 -2.98
CA GLY A 138 -1.68 21.51 -2.57
C GLY A 138 -1.62 21.73 -1.05
N ARG A 139 -1.41 20.67 -0.27
CA ARG A 139 -1.36 20.70 1.20
C ARG A 139 -0.19 19.86 1.72
N GLY A 140 0.33 20.22 2.89
CA GLY A 140 1.33 19.43 3.61
C GLY A 140 2.77 19.60 3.11
N CYS A 141 3.71 19.00 3.84
CA CYS A 141 5.12 18.94 3.46
C CYS A 141 5.45 17.60 2.79
N LEU A 142 6.37 17.61 1.82
CA LEU A 142 6.88 16.37 1.19
C LEU A 142 8.06 15.77 1.98
N SER A 143 8.68 16.57 2.85
CA SER A 143 9.77 16.13 3.72
C SER A 143 9.23 15.57 5.03
N ALA A 144 9.84 14.50 5.51
CA ALA A 144 9.47 13.86 6.78
C ALA A 144 10.36 14.31 7.94
N CYS A 145 11.68 14.40 7.72
CA CYS A 145 12.65 14.57 8.78
C CYS A 145 13.22 15.98 8.79
N PHE A 146 13.27 16.59 9.97
CA PHE A 146 13.81 17.92 10.18
C PHE A 146 14.89 17.89 11.27
N VAL A 147 15.88 18.75 11.10
CA VAL A 147 16.93 18.94 12.10
C VAL A 147 16.86 20.38 12.56
N VAL A 148 16.59 20.56 13.85
CA VAL A 148 16.57 21.86 14.53
C VAL A 148 17.71 21.91 15.54
N SER A 149 18.42 23.03 15.60
CA SER A 149 19.59 23.19 16.47
C SER A 149 19.53 24.52 17.21
N PRO A 150 19.52 24.53 18.55
CA PRO A 150 19.48 25.76 19.32
C PRO A 150 20.87 26.37 19.47
N GLU A 151 20.92 27.70 19.53
CA GLU A 151 22.06 28.44 20.08
C GLU A 151 22.02 28.41 21.62
N ASP A 152 23.14 28.75 22.27
CA ASP A 152 23.27 28.81 23.73
C ASP A 152 22.62 30.08 24.33
N ASN A 153 21.32 30.24 24.09
CA ASN A 153 20.49 31.26 24.73
C ASN A 153 19.03 30.81 24.84
N ILE A 154 18.32 31.32 25.84
CA ILE A 154 16.95 30.90 26.15
C ILE A 154 15.95 31.23 25.01
N GLN A 155 16.17 32.34 24.29
CA GLN A 155 15.32 32.73 23.17
C GLN A 155 15.40 31.70 22.04
N SER A 156 16.62 31.24 21.70
CA SER A 156 16.83 30.21 20.67
C SER A 156 16.25 28.86 21.10
N ILE A 157 16.39 28.46 22.36
CA ILE A 157 15.83 27.20 22.88
C ILE A 157 14.30 27.21 22.74
N MET A 158 13.64 28.29 23.17
CA MET A 158 12.19 28.41 23.07
C MET A 158 11.71 28.49 21.61
N LYS A 159 12.50 29.11 20.72
CA LYS A 159 12.22 29.10 19.29
C LYS A 159 12.27 27.68 18.71
N VAL A 160 13.28 26.89 19.06
CA VAL A 160 13.38 25.49 18.59
C VAL A 160 12.19 24.66 19.07
N ALA A 161 11.73 24.85 20.31
CA ALA A 161 10.52 24.17 20.80
C ALA A 161 9.26 24.58 20.00
N ASN A 162 9.14 25.86 19.64
CA ASN A 162 8.06 26.33 18.78
C ASN A 162 8.14 25.73 17.36
N ASP A 163 9.33 25.73 16.76
CA ASP A 163 9.58 25.16 15.44
C ASP A 163 9.26 23.66 15.43
N ALA A 164 9.68 22.91 16.45
CA ALA A 164 9.36 21.48 16.62
C ALA A 164 7.85 21.23 16.69
N ALA A 165 7.11 22.01 17.50
CA ALA A 165 5.65 21.89 17.57
C ALA A 165 4.97 22.19 16.22
N MET A 166 5.52 23.14 15.46
CA MET A 166 5.04 23.43 14.10
C MET A 166 5.35 22.30 13.13
N ILE A 167 6.56 21.71 13.19
CA ILE A 167 6.96 20.55 12.39
C ILE A 167 6.01 19.37 12.64
N GLU A 168 5.76 19.03 13.91
CA GLU A 168 4.83 17.95 14.29
C GLU A 168 3.41 18.22 13.78
N LYS A 169 2.92 19.46 13.90
CA LYS A 169 1.60 19.85 13.38
C LYS A 169 1.45 19.59 11.87
N TRP A 170 2.53 19.72 11.11
CA TRP A 170 2.56 19.47 9.67
C TRP A 170 2.92 18.02 9.30
N GLY A 171 3.06 17.13 10.29
CA GLY A 171 3.38 15.71 10.09
C GLY A 171 4.85 15.42 9.84
N GLY A 172 5.73 16.36 10.18
CA GLY A 172 7.18 16.12 10.23
C GLY A 172 7.64 15.63 11.59
N GLY A 173 8.84 15.06 11.65
CA GLY A 173 9.51 14.62 12.87
C GLY A 173 11.00 14.95 12.89
#